data_AF-A0A3B9Z4F3-F1
#
_entry.id   AF-A0A3B9Z4F3-F1
#
_cell.length_a   1.000
_cell.length_b   1.000
_cell.length_c   1.000
_cell.angle_alpha   90.00
_cell.angle_beta   90.00
_cell.angle_gamma   90.00
#
_symmetry.space_group_name_H-M   'P 1'
#
loop_
_entity.id
_entity.type
_entity.pdbx_description
1 polymer ?
#
loop_
_entity_poly.entity_id
_entity_poly.type
_entity_poly.pdbx_seq_one_letter_code
_entity_poly.pdbx_strand_id
1 'polypeptide(L)'
;MSARCNQSVAASQPRPGRFTCASLNRSTVIGAVLLALALLLDIIATNRLAIALGPASDLFPRWVGARAWVIEHLDPYGAGVTSTVRSAMGEALGWDGTADSGAFAFGFVYPGYVALLLAPLAVLPFPVASTIWLLIAQASVVGTVWLVWHTPHPI
;
A
#
# COMPACT_ATOMS: atom_id res chain seq x y z
N MET A 1 57.72 56.94 -3.59
CA MET A 1 59.01 56.36 -3.14
C MET A 1 58.79 55.77 -1.75
N SER A 2 58.91 54.42 -1.62
CA SER A 2 59.09 53.60 -0.40
C SER A 2 58.01 53.68 0.72
N ALA A 3 57.13 52.70 0.97
CA ALA A 3 57.27 51.28 1.38
C ALA A 3 57.44 51.03 2.90
N ARG A 4 56.41 50.40 3.51
CA ARG A 4 56.43 49.22 4.42
C ARG A 4 55.14 49.16 5.25
N CYS A 5 54.29 48.15 5.09
CA CYS A 5 54.35 46.81 5.69
C CYS A 5 54.14 46.84 7.21
N ASN A 6 52.94 46.48 7.67
CA ASN A 6 52.83 45.61 8.84
C ASN A 6 51.56 44.75 8.77
N GLN A 7 51.79 43.44 8.62
CA GLN A 7 50.83 42.38 8.85
C GLN A 7 50.52 42.33 10.34
N SER A 8 49.25 42.14 10.72
CA SER A 8 48.92 41.56 12.02
C SER A 8 47.52 40.96 12.03
N VAL A 9 47.54 39.63 12.18
CA VAL A 9 46.50 38.76 12.74
C VAL A 9 45.32 38.42 11.84
N ALA A 10 45.51 37.33 11.09
CA ALA A 10 44.44 36.48 10.61
C ALA A 10 43.69 35.85 11.79
N ALA A 11 42.56 36.44 12.18
CA ALA A 11 41.55 35.75 12.97
C ALA A 11 40.63 34.99 12.01
N SER A 12 40.85 33.68 11.89
CA SER A 12 39.94 32.75 11.23
C SER A 12 38.60 32.71 11.97
N GLN A 13 37.68 33.60 11.61
CA GLN A 13 36.29 33.55 12.03
C GLN A 13 35.66 32.26 11.44
N PRO A 14 35.09 31.35 12.25
CA PRO A 14 34.30 30.24 11.71
C PRO A 14 33.09 30.84 11.00
N ARG A 15 32.95 30.54 9.70
CA ARG A 15 31.77 30.97 8.92
C ARG A 15 30.53 30.43 9.64
N PRO A 16 29.57 31.28 10.08
CA PRO A 16 28.32 30.78 10.62
C PRO A 16 27.66 29.97 9.52
N GLY A 17 27.47 28.67 9.77
CA GLY A 17 26.74 27.79 8.86
C GLY A 17 25.40 28.45 8.56
N ARG A 18 25.15 28.75 7.29
CA ARG A 18 23.82 29.20 6.86
C ARG A 18 22.85 28.05 7.14
N PHE A 19 22.20 28.09 8.30
CA PHE A 19 20.92 27.43 8.47
C PHE A 19 19.96 28.16 7.53
N THR A 20 19.82 27.65 6.31
CA THR A 20 18.75 28.06 5.41
C THR A 20 17.44 27.69 6.09
N CYS A 21 16.84 28.65 6.78
CA CYS A 21 15.42 28.61 7.10
C CYS A 21 14.70 28.52 5.75
N ALA A 22 14.19 27.34 5.40
CA ALA A 22 13.37 27.19 4.21
C ALA A 22 12.16 28.12 4.37
N SER A 23 12.13 29.22 3.62
CA SER A 23 10.96 30.09 3.59
C SER A 23 9.84 29.30 2.92
N LEU A 24 8.82 28.91 3.70
CA LEU A 24 7.64 28.25 3.16
C LEU A 24 6.89 29.23 2.26
N ASN A 25 7.09 29.10 0.96
CA ASN A 25 6.39 29.92 -0.02
C ASN A 25 4.89 29.56 -0.01
N ARG A 26 4.01 30.55 -0.11
CA ARG A 26 2.55 30.36 -0.14
C ARG A 26 2.13 29.31 -1.16
N SER A 27 2.75 29.29 -2.34
CA SER A 27 2.47 28.32 -3.41
C SER A 27 2.84 26.88 -3.02
N THR A 28 3.94 26.69 -2.27
CA THR A 28 4.34 25.38 -1.74
C THR A 28 3.33 24.87 -0.72
N VAL A 29 2.83 25.74 0.16
CA VAL A 29 1.79 25.40 1.14
C VAL A 29 0.50 25.00 0.43
N ILE A 30 0.05 25.80 -0.55
CA ILE A 30 -1.15 25.50 -1.34
C ILE A 30 -0.99 24.15 -2.06
N GLY A 31 0.16 23.91 -2.70
CA GLY A 31 0.43 22.65 -3.38
C GLY A 31 0.39 21.45 -2.43
N ALA A 32 1.00 21.56 -1.25
CA ALA A 32 0.99 20.50 -0.25
C ALA A 32 -0.44 20.21 0.27
N VAL A 33 -1.25 21.25 0.51
CA VAL A 33 -2.65 21.09 0.93
C VAL A 33 -3.47 20.40 -0.16
N LEU A 34 -3.34 20.82 -1.41
CA LEU A 34 -4.06 20.21 -2.53
C LEU A 34 -3.67 18.73 -2.71
N LEU A 35 -2.39 18.41 -2.58
CA LEU A 35 -1.92 17.02 -2.63
C LEU A 35 -2.49 16.19 -1.48
N ALA A 36 -2.47 16.72 -0.26
CA ALA A 36 -3.05 16.03 0.90
C ALA A 36 -4.56 15.77 0.71
N LEU A 37 -5.31 16.75 0.19
CA LEU A 37 -6.72 16.59 -0.12
C LEU A 37 -6.95 15.53 -1.20
N ALA A 38 -6.14 15.52 -2.27
CA ALA A 38 -6.23 14.51 -3.32
C ALA A 38 -5.98 13.10 -2.77
N LEU A 39 -4.96 12.91 -1.93
CA LEU A 39 -4.67 11.62 -1.29
C LEU A 39 -5.80 11.19 -0.34
N LEU A 40 -6.38 12.11 0.41
CA LEU A 40 -7.54 11.80 1.27
C LEU A 40 -8.75 11.35 0.45
N LEU A 41 -9.04 12.04 -0.66
CA LEU A 41 -10.12 11.66 -1.56
C LEU A 41 -9.88 10.28 -2.18
N ASP A 42 -8.64 9.98 -2.56
CA ASP A 42 -8.25 8.67 -3.10
C ASP A 42 -8.44 7.54 -2.07
N ILE A 43 -8.01 7.75 -0.82
CA ILE A 43 -8.23 6.79 0.28
C ILE A 43 -9.72 6.53 0.48
N ILE A 44 -10.54 7.60 0.47
CA ILE A 44 -12.00 7.48 0.62
C ILE A 44 -12.59 6.70 -0.56
N ALA A 45 -12.23 7.04 -1.79
CA ALA A 45 -12.70 6.35 -2.99
C ALA A 45 -12.31 4.87 -2.99
N THR A 46 -11.05 4.57 -2.64
CA THR A 46 -10.53 3.20 -2.54
C THR A 46 -11.26 2.42 -1.46
N ASN A 47 -11.56 3.02 -0.31
CA ASN A 47 -12.34 2.37 0.73
C ASN A 47 -13.78 2.06 0.27
N ARG A 48 -14.42 2.99 -0.45
CA ARG A 48 -15.76 2.76 -1.02
C ARG A 48 -15.74 1.63 -2.04
N LEU A 49 -14.72 1.57 -2.88
CA LEU A 49 -14.52 0.47 -3.82
C LEU A 49 -14.31 -0.87 -3.09
N ALA A 50 -13.46 -0.89 -2.06
CA ALA A 50 -13.22 -2.09 -1.26
C ALA A 50 -14.49 -2.64 -0.60
N ILE A 51 -15.33 -1.75 -0.07
CA ILE A 51 -16.64 -2.11 0.50
C ILE A 51 -17.58 -2.64 -0.60
N ALA A 52 -17.63 -1.97 -1.75
CA ALA A 52 -18.51 -2.36 -2.85
C ALA A 52 -18.15 -3.72 -3.45
N LEU A 53 -16.84 -4.02 -3.58
CA LEU A 53 -16.37 -5.33 -4.06
C LEU A 53 -16.62 -6.42 -3.02
N GLY A 54 -16.35 -6.15 -1.74
CA GLY A 54 -16.59 -7.11 -0.68
C GLY A 54 -15.97 -8.49 -0.98
N PRO A 55 -16.72 -9.59 -0.71
CA PRO A 55 -16.27 -10.95 -1.01
C PRO A 55 -16.01 -11.24 -2.49
N ALA A 56 -16.54 -10.45 -3.43
CA ALA A 56 -16.27 -10.66 -4.85
C ALA A 56 -14.81 -10.35 -5.25
N SER A 57 -14.02 -9.75 -4.36
CA SER A 57 -12.60 -9.50 -4.63
C SER A 57 -11.73 -10.75 -4.45
N ASP A 58 -10.69 -10.86 -5.28
CA ASP A 58 -9.70 -11.96 -5.23
C ASP A 58 -8.88 -11.98 -3.93
N LEU A 59 -8.82 -10.87 -3.19
CA LEU A 59 -8.18 -10.84 -1.88
C LEU A 59 -8.99 -11.61 -0.82
N PHE A 60 -10.31 -11.67 -0.94
CA PHE A 60 -11.19 -12.27 0.06
C PHE A 60 -10.80 -13.71 0.46
N PRO A 61 -10.65 -14.68 -0.47
CA PRO A 61 -10.24 -16.04 -0.12
C PRO A 61 -8.87 -16.08 0.59
N ARG A 62 -7.95 -15.20 0.20
CA ARG A 62 -6.61 -15.10 0.77
C ARG A 62 -6.65 -14.56 2.20
N TRP A 63 -7.49 -13.55 2.45
CA TRP A 63 -7.69 -12.95 3.76
C TRP A 63 -8.38 -13.93 4.72
N VAL A 64 -9.43 -14.63 4.27
CA VAL A 64 -10.11 -15.65 5.10
C VAL A 64 -9.15 -16.77 5.47
N GLY A 65 -8.40 -17.32 4.51
CA GLY A 65 -7.40 -18.36 4.78
C GLY A 65 -6.30 -17.88 5.74
N ALA A 66 -5.77 -16.67 5.53
CA ALA A 66 -4.76 -16.10 6.42
C ALA A 66 -5.28 -15.89 7.85
N ARG A 67 -6.52 -15.42 8.01
CA ARG A 67 -7.15 -15.22 9.32
C ARG A 67 -7.44 -16.55 10.02
N ALA A 68 -7.98 -17.51 9.30
CA ALA A 68 -8.24 -18.86 9.80
C ALA A 68 -6.96 -19.48 10.38
N TRP A 69 -5.84 -19.34 9.68
CA TRP A 69 -4.57 -19.90 10.15
C TRP A 69 -3.95 -19.10 11.30
N VAL A 70 -3.76 -17.79 11.13
CA VAL A 70 -2.96 -16.97 12.05
C VAL A 70 -3.71 -16.60 13.32
N ILE A 71 -5.03 -16.41 13.23
CA ILE A 71 -5.87 -15.91 14.33
C ILE A 71 -6.70 -17.03 14.95
N GLU A 72 -7.29 -17.89 14.12
CA GLU A 72 -8.24 -18.92 14.57
C GLU A 72 -7.56 -20.28 14.78
N HIS A 73 -6.28 -20.41 14.40
CA HIS A 73 -5.50 -21.66 14.49
C HIS A 73 -6.16 -22.85 13.76
N LEU A 74 -6.87 -22.55 12.67
CA LEU A 74 -7.51 -23.53 11.79
C LEU A 74 -6.64 -23.82 10.56
N ASP A 75 -6.85 -24.98 9.95
CA ASP A 75 -6.27 -25.30 8.66
C ASP A 75 -6.90 -24.40 7.57
N PRO A 76 -6.13 -23.53 6.88
CA PRO A 76 -6.65 -22.66 5.83
C PRO A 76 -7.22 -23.43 4.63
N TYR A 77 -6.82 -24.69 4.44
CA TYR A 77 -7.33 -25.57 3.38
C TYR A 77 -8.52 -26.42 3.85
N GLY A 78 -8.91 -26.29 5.12
CA GLY A 78 -10.00 -27.07 5.71
C GLY A 78 -11.35 -26.82 5.04
N ALA A 79 -12.23 -27.83 5.12
CA ALA A 79 -13.57 -27.78 4.52
C ALA A 79 -14.42 -26.61 5.05
N GLY A 80 -14.30 -26.25 6.33
CA GLY A 80 -15.01 -25.13 6.94
C GLY A 80 -14.59 -23.77 6.37
N VAL A 81 -13.29 -23.55 6.22
CA VAL A 81 -12.72 -22.34 5.59
C VAL A 81 -13.17 -22.24 4.13
N THR A 82 -13.07 -23.35 3.40
CA THR A 82 -13.52 -23.45 2.01
C THR A 82 -15.01 -23.15 1.85
N SER A 83 -15.85 -23.67 2.75
CA SER A 83 -17.30 -23.40 2.75
C SER A 83 -17.61 -21.93 3.03
N THR A 84 -16.88 -21.29 3.95
CA THR A 84 -17.01 -19.87 4.26
C THR A 84 -16.68 -19.00 3.04
N VAL A 85 -15.56 -19.29 2.37
CA VAL A 85 -15.18 -18.58 1.15
C VAL A 85 -16.23 -18.81 0.05
N ARG A 86 -16.62 -20.06 -0.18
CA ARG A 86 -17.57 -20.44 -1.23
C ARG A 86 -18.91 -19.73 -1.07
N SER A 87 -19.48 -19.73 0.14
CA SER A 87 -20.77 -19.10 0.41
C SER A 87 -20.71 -17.60 0.18
N ALA A 88 -19.76 -16.90 0.81
CA ALA A 88 -19.65 -15.44 0.71
C ALA A 88 -19.29 -14.96 -0.70
N MET A 89 -18.33 -15.60 -1.37
CA MET A 89 -17.98 -15.24 -2.76
C MET A 89 -19.10 -15.61 -3.73
N GLY A 90 -19.74 -16.77 -3.54
CA GLY A 90 -20.84 -17.22 -4.38
C GLY A 90 -21.99 -16.21 -4.38
N GLU A 91 -22.44 -15.80 -3.19
CA GLU A 91 -23.47 -14.78 -3.03
C GLU A 91 -23.05 -13.45 -3.68
N ALA A 92 -21.82 -12.98 -3.41
CA ALA A 92 -21.33 -11.71 -3.94
C ALA A 92 -21.19 -11.69 -5.48
N LEU A 93 -20.93 -12.84 -6.10
CA LEU A 93 -20.80 -12.98 -7.55
C LEU A 93 -22.12 -13.37 -8.25
N GLY A 94 -23.22 -13.51 -7.50
CA GLY A 94 -24.51 -13.95 -8.05
C GLY A 94 -24.49 -15.39 -8.54
N TRP A 95 -23.63 -16.24 -7.96
CA TRP A 95 -23.59 -17.67 -8.26
C TRP A 95 -24.78 -18.38 -7.62
N ASP A 96 -25.58 -19.05 -8.44
CA ASP A 96 -26.80 -19.76 -8.03
C ASP A 96 -26.54 -21.19 -7.54
N GLY A 97 -25.28 -21.61 -7.47
CA GLY A 97 -24.88 -22.94 -7.04
C GLY A 97 -25.07 -24.03 -8.09
N THR A 98 -25.47 -23.70 -9.32
CA THR A 98 -25.80 -24.67 -10.39
C THR A 98 -24.71 -24.87 -11.44
N ALA A 99 -23.76 -23.93 -11.56
CA ALA A 99 -22.63 -24.06 -12.48
C ALA A 99 -21.63 -25.12 -12.00
N ASP A 100 -21.16 -25.94 -12.95
CA ASP A 100 -20.25 -27.05 -12.69
C ASP A 100 -19.02 -26.58 -11.90
N SER A 101 -18.83 -27.18 -10.73
CA SER A 101 -17.89 -26.77 -9.67
C SER A 101 -16.40 -26.66 -10.07
N GLY A 102 -16.07 -26.98 -11.32
CA GLY A 102 -14.74 -26.81 -11.91
C GLY A 102 -14.43 -25.40 -12.43
N ALA A 103 -15.42 -24.53 -12.64
CA ALA A 103 -15.19 -23.19 -13.21
C ALA A 103 -14.67 -22.15 -12.19
N PHE A 104 -14.92 -22.37 -10.89
CA PHE A 104 -14.48 -21.46 -9.82
C PHE A 104 -13.82 -22.24 -8.68
N ALA A 105 -12.51 -22.02 -8.50
CA ALA A 105 -11.78 -22.51 -7.34
C ALA A 105 -12.16 -21.68 -6.10
N PHE A 106 -13.17 -22.14 -5.36
CA PHE A 106 -13.54 -21.55 -4.08
C PHE A 106 -12.65 -22.08 -2.95
N GLY A 107 -12.11 -21.19 -2.13
CA GLY A 107 -11.29 -21.51 -0.96
C GLY A 107 -9.92 -20.83 -0.99
N PHE A 108 -9.09 -21.12 0.01
CA PHE A 108 -7.69 -20.73 0.00
C PHE A 108 -6.90 -21.76 -0.83
N VAL A 109 -6.58 -21.43 -2.08
CA VAL A 109 -5.90 -22.33 -3.03
C VAL A 109 -4.44 -21.97 -3.27
N TYR A 110 -3.89 -21.08 -2.44
CA TYR A 110 -2.54 -20.54 -2.59
C TYR A 110 -1.54 -21.33 -1.76
N PRO A 111 -0.24 -21.26 -2.07
CA PRO A 111 0.80 -21.80 -1.19
C PRO A 111 0.73 -21.18 0.22
N GLY A 112 1.02 -21.97 1.26
CA GLY A 112 0.84 -21.54 2.64
C GLY A 112 1.59 -20.26 3.02
N TYR A 113 2.76 -20.00 2.44
CA TYR A 113 3.49 -18.76 2.71
C TYR A 113 2.72 -17.48 2.31
N VAL A 114 1.72 -17.58 1.43
CA VAL A 114 0.84 -16.45 1.08
C VAL A 114 0.00 -16.01 2.28
N ALA A 115 -0.44 -16.96 3.11
CA ALA A 115 -1.13 -16.63 4.35
C ALA A 115 -0.22 -15.88 5.33
N LEU A 116 1.06 -16.26 5.41
CA LEU A 116 2.05 -15.57 6.25
C LEU A 116 2.34 -14.15 5.73
N LEU A 117 2.46 -13.99 4.41
CA LEU A 117 2.62 -12.67 3.78
C LEU A 117 1.42 -11.74 4.11
N LEU A 118 0.21 -12.30 4.15
CA LEU A 118 -1.02 -11.57 4.44
C LEU A 118 -1.37 -11.50 5.94
N ALA A 119 -0.58 -12.11 6.82
CA ALA A 119 -0.84 -12.13 8.26
C ALA A 119 -1.07 -10.73 8.87
N PRO A 120 -0.31 -9.68 8.51
CA PRO A 120 -0.57 -8.33 9.02
C PRO A 120 -1.91 -7.75 8.56
N LEU A 121 -2.46 -8.18 7.42
CA LEU A 121 -3.78 -7.77 6.96
C LEU A 121 -4.89 -8.63 7.59
N ALA A 122 -4.59 -9.88 7.95
CA ALA A 122 -5.54 -10.82 8.53
C ALA A 122 -6.06 -10.39 9.92
N VAL A 123 -5.29 -9.60 10.67
CA VAL A 123 -5.74 -9.03 11.97
C VAL A 123 -6.80 -7.93 11.79
N LEU A 124 -6.87 -7.30 10.62
CA LEU A 124 -7.76 -6.19 10.35
C LEU A 124 -9.12 -6.67 9.82
N PRO A 125 -10.21 -5.90 10.01
CA PRO A 125 -11.47 -6.15 9.33
C PRO A 125 -11.27 -6.14 7.81
N PHE A 126 -11.98 -7.02 7.10
CA PHE A 126 -11.80 -7.22 5.67
C PHE A 126 -11.87 -5.91 4.82
N PRO A 127 -12.81 -4.97 5.04
CA PRO A 127 -12.84 -3.72 4.27
C PRO A 127 -11.57 -2.88 4.44
N VAL A 128 -10.99 -2.87 5.65
CA VAL A 128 -9.74 -2.15 5.93
C VAL A 128 -8.56 -2.84 5.27
N ALA A 129 -8.48 -4.17 5.40
CA ALA A 129 -7.45 -4.98 4.76
C ALA A 129 -7.46 -4.81 3.22
N SER A 130 -8.65 -4.86 2.62
CA SER A 130 -8.85 -4.67 1.18
C SER A 130 -8.49 -3.25 0.72
N THR A 131 -8.83 -2.23 1.51
CA THR A 131 -8.43 -0.84 1.24
C THR A 131 -6.90 -0.71 1.21
N ILE A 132 -6.21 -1.24 2.22
CA ILE A 132 -4.74 -1.19 2.31
C ILE A 132 -4.11 -1.95 1.15
N TRP A 133 -4.62 -3.14 0.83
CA TRP A 133 -4.14 -3.95 -0.28
C TRP A 133 -4.22 -3.20 -1.62
N LEU A 134 -5.35 -2.54 -1.90
CA LEU A 134 -5.52 -1.74 -3.10
C LEU A 134 -4.59 -0.52 -3.13
N LEU A 135 -4.41 0.17 -2.01
CA LEU A 135 -3.47 1.30 -1.93
C LEU A 135 -2.02 0.86 -2.15
N ILE A 136 -1.62 -0.29 -1.61
CA ILE A 136 -0.29 -0.88 -1.87
C ILE A 136 -0.15 -1.20 -3.37
N ALA A 137 -1.17 -1.79 -4.00
CA ALA A 137 -1.14 -2.08 -5.43
C ALA A 137 -0.99 -0.80 -6.27
N GLN A 138 -1.75 0.26 -5.95
CA GLN A 138 -1.64 1.56 -6.60
C GLN A 138 -0.24 2.17 -6.45
N ALA A 139 0.27 2.24 -5.22
CA ALA A 139 1.62 2.73 -4.94
C ALA A 139 2.70 1.91 -5.67
N SER A 140 2.50 0.59 -5.80
CA SER A 140 3.41 -0.29 -6.52
C SER A 140 3.42 -0.01 -8.02
N VAL A 141 2.26 0.25 -8.64
CA VAL A 141 2.17 0.62 -10.05
C VAL A 141 2.85 1.98 -10.29
N VAL A 142 2.51 3.00 -9.49
CA VAL A 142 3.11 4.34 -9.60
C VAL A 142 4.63 4.27 -9.39
N GLY A 143 5.07 3.57 -8.35
CA GLY A 143 6.47 3.39 -8.02
C GLY A 143 7.23 2.67 -9.13
N THR A 144 6.65 1.63 -9.72
CA THR A 144 7.26 0.89 -10.83
C THR A 144 7.42 1.76 -12.07
N VAL A 145 6.37 2.50 -12.46
CA VAL A 145 6.43 3.43 -13.60
C VAL A 145 7.50 4.49 -13.36
N TRP A 146 7.56 5.05 -12.15
CA TRP A 146 8.58 6.03 -11.78
C TRP A 146 9.99 5.45 -11.87
N LEU A 147 10.21 4.25 -11.34
CA LEU A 147 11.50 3.57 -11.40
C LEU A 147 11.94 3.33 -12.84
N VAL A 148 11.07 2.76 -13.68
CA VAL A 148 11.37 2.48 -15.10
C VAL A 148 11.74 3.77 -15.85
N TRP A 149 11.02 4.87 -15.59
CA TRP A 149 11.29 6.16 -16.22
C TRP A 149 12.66 6.75 -15.83
N HIS A 150 13.13 6.50 -14.61
CA HIS A 150 14.38 7.06 -14.10
C HIS A 150 15.58 6.11 -14.23
N THR A 151 15.36 4.83 -14.50
CA THR A 151 16.45 3.90 -14.80
C THR A 151 17.01 4.17 -16.19
N PRO A 152 18.32 4.47 -16.34
CA PRO A 152 18.94 4.57 -17.65
C PRO A 152 18.82 3.23 -18.37
N HIS A 153 18.23 3.24 -19.57
CA HIS A 153 18.20 2.04 -20.40
C HIS A 153 19.57 1.82 -21.04
N PRO A 154 20.17 0.61 -20.95
CA PRO A 154 21.36 0.30 -21.75
C PRO A 154 20.97 0.34 -23.23
N ILE A 155 21.70 1.15 -24.01
CA ILE A 155 21.58 1.28 -25.46
C ILE A 155 22.21 0.05 -26.12
#